data_AF-A0A4W5MBB4-F1
#
_entry.id   AF-A0A4W5MBB4-F1
#
_cell.length_a   1.000
_cell.length_b   1.000
_cell.length_c   1.000
_cell.angle_alpha   90.00
_cell.angle_beta   90.00
_cell.angle_gamma   90.00
#
_symmetry.space_group_name_H-M   'P 1'
#
loop_
_entity.id
_entity.type
_entity.pdbx_description
1 polymer ?
#
loop_
_entity_poly.entity_id
_entity_poly.type
_entity_poly.pdbx_seq_one_letter_code
_entity_poly.pdbx_strand_id
1 'polypeptide(L)'
;MHLGVMSWTKKQMPAAMNGNRTVQSASPDVGSTPGQVTLGGGQSSGAQTEAMKQVLGVIDKKVRNMEKKKGKLDDYQAKKNKGESLNQDQLDALTKYQEVTNNLEFARELQKSFLALGQDIQKVVKKAVRREQLQREEAEQKRLKTLTTLDELFKLVGPERDQNTRLSDQYEEASQHLMDLLEGKDKAVAGTTYKALKDSLDRVLLSGYFDKTQSHQNGVCEEEEEEEEAQQLEAVVESAEEQTVDPGPHF
;
A
#
# COMPACT_ATOMS: atom_id res chain seq x y z
N MET A 1 -44.48 -51.28 -23.85
CA MET A 1 -43.17 -51.53 -23.22
C MET A 1 -42.72 -50.23 -22.56
N HIS A 2 -42.47 -50.28 -21.26
CA HIS A 2 -41.51 -49.49 -20.48
C HIS A 2 -41.33 -47.98 -20.71
N LEU A 3 -41.97 -47.22 -19.82
CA LEU A 3 -41.39 -46.21 -18.88
C LEU A 3 -39.98 -45.66 -19.14
N GLY A 4 -39.86 -44.34 -19.01
CA GLY A 4 -38.57 -43.64 -18.84
C GLY A 4 -38.69 -42.12 -18.71
N VAL A 5 -39.31 -41.64 -17.63
CA VAL A 5 -39.36 -40.22 -17.20
C VAL A 5 -38.12 -39.91 -16.36
N MET A 6 -37.37 -38.84 -16.64
CA MET A 6 -36.51 -38.18 -15.63
C MET A 6 -36.39 -36.67 -15.90
N SER A 7 -37.31 -35.90 -15.31
CA SER A 7 -37.13 -34.48 -14.97
C SER A 7 -36.86 -34.38 -13.49
N TRP A 8 -35.75 -33.76 -13.06
CA TRP A 8 -35.58 -33.30 -11.68
C TRP A 8 -34.90 -31.91 -11.67
N THR A 9 -35.72 -30.87 -11.64
CA THR A 9 -35.37 -29.54 -11.14
C THR A 9 -35.31 -29.59 -9.62
N LYS A 10 -34.12 -29.43 -9.04
CA LYS A 10 -33.95 -29.29 -7.59
C LYS A 10 -34.22 -27.83 -7.19
N LYS A 11 -35.45 -27.58 -6.74
CA LYS A 11 -35.90 -26.34 -6.11
C LYS A 11 -35.30 -26.24 -4.70
N GLN A 12 -34.58 -25.16 -4.44
CA GLN A 12 -34.00 -24.82 -3.14
C GLN A 12 -34.99 -23.95 -2.36
N MET A 13 -35.22 -24.24 -1.09
CA MET A 13 -35.88 -23.35 -0.12
C MET A 13 -35.14 -23.46 1.24
N PRO A 14 -35.04 -22.37 2.02
CA PRO A 14 -34.30 -22.33 3.27
C PRO A 14 -35.19 -22.60 4.49
N ALA A 15 -34.59 -23.11 5.58
CA ALA A 15 -35.20 -23.15 6.90
C ALA A 15 -34.15 -22.78 7.97
N ALA A 16 -34.54 -21.87 8.86
CA ALA A 16 -33.78 -21.40 10.01
C ALA A 16 -33.93 -22.33 11.21
N MET A 17 -32.89 -22.45 12.05
CA MET A 17 -32.95 -22.23 13.51
C MET A 17 -31.59 -22.43 14.19
N ASN A 18 -31.21 -21.38 14.93
CA ASN A 18 -30.49 -21.28 16.21
C ASN A 18 -29.53 -22.38 16.69
N GLY A 19 -28.34 -21.93 17.10
CA GLY A 19 -27.42 -22.68 17.99
C GLY A 19 -26.24 -21.82 18.44
N ASN A 20 -26.37 -21.22 19.62
CA ASN A 20 -25.35 -20.46 20.36
C ASN A 20 -24.05 -21.26 20.60
N ARG A 21 -22.87 -20.71 20.29
CA ARG A 21 -21.60 -21.14 20.93
C ARG A 21 -20.49 -20.09 20.84
N THR A 22 -20.10 -19.62 22.02
CA THR A 22 -18.85 -18.98 22.45
C THR A 22 -17.62 -19.26 21.57
N VAL A 23 -16.95 -18.19 21.12
CA VAL A 23 -15.49 -18.09 20.93
C VAL A 23 -15.10 -16.61 21.13
N GLN A 24 -14.56 -16.28 22.30
CA GLN A 24 -13.13 -16.06 22.53
C GLN A 24 -12.55 -14.87 21.75
N SER A 25 -12.37 -13.78 22.49
CA SER A 25 -11.41 -12.72 22.26
C SER A 25 -10.02 -13.31 21.95
N ALA A 26 -9.46 -12.95 20.80
CA ALA A 26 -8.06 -13.17 20.50
C ALA A 26 -7.49 -11.87 19.94
N SER A 27 -6.66 -11.22 20.77
CA SER A 27 -5.70 -10.20 20.34
C SER A 27 -4.86 -10.72 19.17
N PRO A 28 -4.44 -9.86 18.22
CA PRO A 28 -3.32 -10.21 17.35
C PRO A 28 -2.02 -10.06 18.15
N ASP A 29 -1.54 -11.19 18.68
CA ASP A 29 -0.18 -11.31 19.20
C ASP A 29 0.82 -11.27 18.04
N VAL A 30 1.83 -10.43 18.24
CA VAL A 30 2.92 -10.12 17.33
C VAL A 30 3.94 -11.25 17.34
N GLY A 31 4.07 -11.96 16.21
CA GLY A 31 5.03 -13.06 16.10
C GLY A 31 5.48 -13.32 14.68
N SER A 32 6.34 -12.44 14.12
CA SER A 32 7.09 -12.75 12.89
C SER A 32 8.21 -13.76 13.20
N THR A 33 8.07 -14.98 12.69
CA THR A 33 9.16 -15.96 12.62
C THR A 33 9.94 -15.75 11.31
N PRO A 34 11.28 -15.58 11.35
CA PRO A 34 12.08 -15.48 10.15
C PRO A 34 12.60 -16.88 9.77
N GLY A 35 12.21 -17.36 8.59
CA GLY A 35 12.96 -18.42 7.90
C GLY A 35 12.11 -19.60 7.44
N GLN A 36 11.61 -19.52 6.21
CA GLN A 36 11.48 -20.71 5.39
C GLN A 36 11.87 -20.39 3.95
N VAL A 37 13.03 -20.91 3.56
CA VAL A 37 13.50 -20.93 2.18
C VAL A 37 12.68 -21.99 1.44
N THR A 38 11.65 -21.57 0.72
CA THR A 38 10.97 -22.46 -0.24
C THR A 38 11.65 -22.34 -1.59
N LEU A 39 12.50 -23.32 -1.89
CA LEU A 39 12.90 -23.69 -3.24
C LEU A 39 11.74 -24.51 -3.85
N GLY A 40 11.02 -23.90 -4.79
CA GLY A 40 9.96 -24.56 -5.55
C GLY A 40 9.63 -23.76 -6.80
N GLY A 41 10.14 -24.21 -7.94
CA GLY A 41 9.79 -23.69 -9.26
C GLY A 41 8.29 -23.89 -9.50
N GLY A 42 7.58 -22.80 -9.72
CA GLY A 42 6.15 -22.78 -9.97
C GLY A 42 5.69 -21.34 -10.12
N GLN A 43 5.72 -20.87 -11.37
CA GLN A 43 5.06 -19.68 -11.91
C GLN A 43 4.50 -18.73 -10.85
N SER A 44 5.33 -17.78 -10.40
CA SER A 44 4.91 -16.70 -9.52
C SER A 44 3.99 -15.74 -10.28
N SER A 45 2.72 -16.11 -10.41
CA SER A 45 1.62 -15.16 -10.59
C SER A 45 1.38 -14.44 -9.27
N GLY A 46 2.45 -13.85 -8.71
CA GLY A 46 2.31 -12.87 -7.64
C GLY A 46 1.35 -11.80 -8.13
N ALA A 47 0.55 -11.21 -7.23
CA ALA A 47 -0.48 -10.22 -7.49
C ALA A 47 -0.15 -9.22 -8.62
N GLN A 48 -0.50 -9.59 -9.85
CA GLN A 48 -0.59 -8.65 -10.96
C GLN A 48 -1.78 -7.76 -10.63
N THR A 49 -1.63 -6.45 -10.79
CA THR A 49 -2.76 -5.54 -10.60
C THR A 49 -3.91 -5.97 -11.50
N GLU A 50 -5.15 -5.79 -11.05
CA GLU A 50 -6.33 -6.18 -11.85
C GLU A 50 -6.31 -5.50 -13.23
N ALA A 51 -5.82 -4.26 -13.30
CA ALA A 51 -5.57 -3.56 -14.55
C ALA A 51 -4.59 -4.30 -15.47
N MET A 52 -3.48 -4.83 -14.95
CA MET A 52 -2.50 -5.55 -15.76
C MET A 52 -3.05 -6.88 -16.28
N LYS A 53 -3.84 -7.58 -15.47
CA LYS A 53 -4.53 -8.80 -15.90
C LYS A 53 -5.52 -8.52 -17.03
N GLN A 54 -6.26 -7.41 -16.95
CA GLN A 54 -7.19 -7.02 -18.01
C GLN A 54 -6.46 -6.72 -19.33
N VAL A 55 -5.37 -5.95 -19.28
CA VAL A 55 -4.56 -5.63 -20.47
C VAL A 55 -3.97 -6.89 -21.10
N LEU A 56 -3.34 -7.75 -20.29
CA LEU A 56 -2.82 -9.04 -20.77
C LEU A 56 -3.94 -9.89 -21.38
N GLY A 57 -5.12 -9.93 -20.75
CA GLY A 57 -6.26 -10.68 -21.28
C GLY A 57 -6.76 -10.18 -22.65
N VAL A 58 -6.69 -8.88 -22.94
CA VAL A 58 -6.99 -8.32 -24.27
C VAL A 58 -5.91 -8.70 -25.29
N ILE A 59 -4.64 -8.60 -24.89
CA ILE A 59 -3.51 -8.98 -25.75
C ILE A 59 -3.55 -10.47 -26.08
N ASP A 60 -3.82 -11.35 -25.12
CA ASP A 60 -3.95 -12.80 -25.31
C ASP A 60 -5.08 -13.15 -26.28
N LYS A 61 -6.20 -12.42 -26.23
CA LYS A 61 -7.28 -12.57 -27.22
C LYS A 61 -6.82 -12.13 -28.60
N LYS A 62 -6.09 -11.03 -28.72
CA LYS A 62 -5.55 -10.55 -30.00
C LYS A 62 -4.55 -11.52 -30.58
N VAL A 63 -3.59 -12.02 -29.80
CA VAL A 63 -2.60 -13.03 -30.22
C VAL A 63 -3.32 -14.28 -30.75
N ARG A 64 -4.24 -14.87 -29.98
CA ARG A 64 -5.02 -16.05 -30.42
C ARG A 64 -5.83 -15.79 -31.68
N ASN A 65 -6.46 -14.62 -31.81
CA ASN A 65 -7.22 -14.26 -33.01
C ASN A 65 -6.29 -14.19 -34.24
N MET A 66 -5.15 -13.53 -34.09
CA MET A 66 -4.15 -13.38 -35.13
C MET A 66 -3.50 -14.71 -35.54
N GLU A 67 -3.22 -15.60 -34.58
CA GLU A 67 -2.73 -16.96 -34.85
C GLU A 67 -3.73 -17.77 -35.68
N LYS A 68 -5.01 -17.71 -35.34
CA LYS A 68 -6.08 -18.36 -36.12
C LYS A 68 -6.18 -17.80 -37.53
N LYS A 69 -6.08 -16.47 -37.68
CA LYS A 69 -6.14 -15.81 -38.99
C LYS A 69 -4.92 -16.18 -39.84
N LYS A 70 -3.72 -16.15 -39.25
CA LYS A 70 -2.48 -16.56 -39.92
C LYS A 70 -2.54 -18.02 -40.36
N GLY A 71 -3.01 -18.93 -39.50
CA GLY A 71 -3.15 -20.35 -39.85
C GLY A 71 -4.05 -20.58 -41.07
N LYS A 72 -5.20 -19.89 -41.16
CA LYS A 72 -6.06 -19.96 -42.36
C LYS A 72 -5.37 -19.44 -43.62
N LEU A 73 -4.58 -18.38 -43.49
CA LEU A 73 -3.82 -17.82 -44.60
C LEU A 73 -2.65 -18.74 -45.02
N ASP A 74 -2.00 -19.41 -44.05
CA ASP A 74 -0.99 -20.44 -44.30
C ASP A 74 -1.59 -21.60 -45.13
N ASP A 75 -2.82 -22.03 -44.81
CA ASP A 75 -3.54 -23.05 -45.58
C ASP A 75 -3.83 -22.60 -47.02
N TYR A 76 -4.28 -21.36 -47.22
CA TYR A 76 -4.51 -20.80 -48.56
C TYR A 76 -3.22 -20.65 -49.36
N GLN A 77 -2.14 -20.23 -48.70
CA GLN A 77 -0.81 -20.11 -49.32
C GLN A 77 -0.32 -21.49 -49.78
N ALA A 78 -0.51 -22.52 -48.95
CA ALA A 78 -0.15 -23.90 -49.28
C ALA A 78 -0.95 -24.45 -50.47
N LYS A 79 -2.26 -24.17 -50.55
CA LYS A 79 -3.11 -24.55 -51.69
C LYS A 79 -2.69 -23.87 -53.00
N LYS A 80 -2.41 -22.57 -52.93
CA LYS A 80 -1.89 -21.80 -54.08
C LYS A 80 -0.57 -22.38 -54.58
N ASN A 81 0.32 -22.78 -53.67
CA ASN A 81 1.61 -23.39 -54.02
C ASN A 81 1.46 -24.81 -54.61
N LYS A 82 0.39 -25.53 -54.28
CA LYS A 82 0.05 -26.83 -54.88
C LYS A 82 -0.64 -26.72 -56.25
N GLY A 83 -0.96 -25.50 -56.70
CA GLY A 83 -1.68 -25.26 -57.95
C GLY A 83 -3.19 -25.49 -57.86
N GLU A 84 -3.77 -25.57 -56.65
CA GLU A 84 -5.22 -25.61 -56.47
C GLU A 84 -5.84 -24.24 -56.81
N SER A 85 -7.04 -24.23 -57.41
CA SER A 85 -7.74 -22.98 -57.69
C SER A 85 -8.28 -22.36 -56.39
N LEU A 86 -7.88 -21.11 -56.10
CA LEU A 86 -8.45 -20.31 -55.03
C LEU A 86 -9.56 -19.41 -55.58
N ASN A 87 -10.58 -19.13 -54.77
CA ASN A 87 -11.57 -18.11 -55.12
C ASN A 87 -10.98 -16.70 -54.96
N GLN A 88 -11.72 -15.68 -55.44
CA GLN A 88 -11.27 -14.28 -55.36
C GLN A 88 -11.04 -13.83 -53.91
N ASP A 89 -11.96 -14.13 -52.99
CA ASP A 89 -11.83 -13.76 -51.57
C ASP A 89 -10.57 -14.35 -50.90
N GLN A 90 -10.19 -15.57 -51.27
CA GLN A 90 -8.98 -16.24 -50.78
C GLN A 90 -7.73 -15.57 -51.33
N LEU A 91 -7.71 -15.22 -52.61
CA LEU A 91 -6.60 -14.48 -53.22
C LEU A 91 -6.45 -13.09 -52.59
N ASP A 92 -7.55 -12.38 -52.38
CA ASP A 92 -7.57 -11.07 -51.72
C ASP A 92 -7.12 -11.18 -50.27
N ALA A 93 -7.54 -12.22 -49.54
CA ALA A 93 -7.06 -12.46 -48.17
C ALA A 93 -5.54 -12.72 -48.13
N LEU A 94 -4.99 -13.44 -49.12
CA LEU A 94 -3.54 -13.67 -49.24
C LEU A 94 -2.76 -12.37 -49.47
N THR A 95 -3.34 -11.35 -50.12
CA THR A 95 -2.65 -10.04 -50.25
C THR A 95 -2.38 -9.38 -48.89
N LYS A 96 -3.18 -9.70 -47.87
CA LYS A 96 -3.03 -9.18 -46.50
C LYS A 96 -2.20 -10.08 -45.58
N TYR A 97 -1.59 -11.16 -46.12
CA TYR A 97 -0.81 -12.13 -45.34
C TYR A 97 0.30 -11.47 -44.51
N GLN A 98 1.07 -10.57 -45.13
CA GLN A 98 2.21 -9.94 -44.47
C GLN A 98 1.76 -9.03 -43.32
N GLU A 99 0.67 -8.27 -43.50
CA GLU A 99 0.10 -7.44 -42.45
C GLU A 99 -0.36 -8.28 -41.25
N VAL A 100 -0.97 -9.44 -41.51
CA VAL A 100 -1.41 -10.35 -40.44
C VAL A 100 -0.22 -10.93 -39.68
N THR A 101 0.87 -11.24 -40.38
CA THR A 101 2.11 -11.74 -39.77
C THR A 101 2.77 -10.67 -38.89
N ASN A 102 2.96 -9.46 -39.41
CA ASN A 102 3.54 -8.34 -38.67
C ASN A 102 2.71 -7.99 -37.42
N ASN A 103 1.39 -7.94 -37.55
CA ASN A 103 0.50 -7.65 -36.42
C ASN A 103 0.53 -8.75 -35.35
N LEU A 104 0.73 -10.01 -35.73
CA LEU A 104 0.89 -11.11 -34.78
C LEU A 104 2.21 -10.98 -34.00
N GLU A 105 3.30 -10.69 -34.70
CA GLU A 105 4.62 -10.47 -34.08
C GLU A 105 4.58 -9.29 -33.11
N PHE A 106 3.98 -8.16 -33.53
CA PHE A 106 3.77 -7.01 -32.65
C PHE A 106 2.97 -7.37 -31.40
N ALA A 107 1.86 -8.10 -31.56
CA ALA A 107 1.04 -8.50 -30.41
C ALA A 107 1.81 -9.40 -29.43
N ARG A 108 2.67 -10.30 -29.92
CA ARG A 108 3.52 -11.16 -29.08
C ARG A 108 4.60 -10.36 -28.35
N GLU A 109 5.26 -9.41 -29.02
CA GLU A 109 6.27 -8.57 -28.38
C GLU A 109 5.63 -7.63 -27.33
N LEU A 110 4.42 -7.14 -27.62
CA LEU A 110 3.64 -6.36 -26.66
C LEU A 110 3.28 -7.20 -25.43
N GLN A 111 2.81 -8.44 -25.62
CA GLN A 111 2.51 -9.38 -24.53
C GLN A 111 3.74 -9.59 -23.63
N LYS A 112 4.91 -9.84 -24.25
CA LYS A 112 6.17 -10.04 -23.53
C LYS A 112 6.60 -8.79 -22.75
N SER A 113 6.44 -7.61 -23.34
CA SER A 113 6.75 -6.33 -22.70
C SER A 113 5.89 -6.09 -21.46
N PHE A 114 4.57 -6.36 -21.54
CA PHE A 114 3.68 -6.22 -20.39
C PHE A 114 3.97 -7.24 -19.27
N LEU A 115 4.36 -8.47 -19.61
CA LEU A 115 4.77 -9.45 -18.62
C LEU A 115 6.03 -9.01 -17.86
N ALA A 116 7.03 -8.47 -18.57
CA ALA A 116 8.23 -7.93 -17.94
C ALA A 116 7.92 -6.73 -17.05
N LEU A 117 7.12 -5.78 -17.56
CA LEU A 117 6.68 -4.61 -16.79
C LEU A 117 5.93 -5.01 -15.51
N GLY A 118 5.06 -6.01 -15.60
CA GLY A 118 4.34 -6.52 -14.44
C GLY A 118 5.26 -7.06 -13.36
N GLN A 119 6.31 -7.78 -13.74
CA GLN A 119 7.31 -8.25 -12.78
C GLN A 119 8.09 -7.09 -12.14
N ASP A 120 8.44 -6.07 -12.92
CA ASP A 120 9.22 -4.93 -12.42
C ASP A 120 8.41 -4.04 -11.48
N ILE A 121 7.12 -3.80 -11.78
CA ILE A 121 6.19 -3.12 -10.87
C ILE A 121 6.14 -3.85 -9.52
N GLN A 122 6.01 -5.18 -9.53
CA GLN A 122 5.96 -5.95 -8.29
C GLN A 122 7.25 -5.87 -7.48
N LYS A 123 8.41 -5.91 -8.14
CA LYS A 123 9.71 -5.72 -7.47
C LYS A 123 9.82 -4.34 -6.84
N VAL A 124 9.40 -3.30 -7.55
CA VAL A 124 9.44 -1.92 -7.07
C VAL A 124 8.48 -1.72 -5.90
N VAL A 125 7.23 -2.20 -6.01
CA VAL A 125 6.24 -2.13 -4.94
C VAL A 125 6.73 -2.85 -3.68
N LYS A 126 7.25 -4.07 -3.80
CA LYS A 126 7.79 -4.82 -2.66
C LYS A 126 8.99 -4.10 -2.01
N LYS A 127 9.84 -3.48 -2.83
CA LYS A 127 11.00 -2.70 -2.34
C LYS A 127 10.55 -1.41 -1.64
N ALA A 128 9.51 -0.74 -2.16
CA ALA A 128 8.95 0.47 -1.56
C ALA A 128 8.34 0.17 -0.19
N VAL A 129 7.50 -0.86 -0.09
CA VAL A 129 6.89 -1.30 1.18
C VAL A 129 7.96 -1.60 2.24
N ARG A 130 9.01 -2.36 1.87
CA ARG A 130 10.11 -2.66 2.80
C ARG A 130 10.87 -1.41 3.23
N ARG A 131 11.08 -0.47 2.31
CA ARG A 131 11.78 0.79 2.61
C ARG A 131 10.95 1.66 3.56
N GLU A 132 9.66 1.79 3.30
CA GLU A 132 8.73 2.54 4.13
C GLU A 132 8.65 1.96 5.55
N GLN A 133 8.60 0.64 5.67
CA GLN A 133 8.63 -0.05 6.96
C GLN A 133 9.90 0.30 7.76
N LEU A 134 11.08 0.18 7.14
CA LEU A 134 12.35 0.53 7.79
C LEU A 134 12.42 2.01 8.16
N GLN A 135 11.87 2.89 7.32
CA GLN A 135 11.82 4.32 7.61
C GLN A 135 10.87 4.65 8.78
N ARG A 136 9.74 3.95 8.89
CA ARG A 136 8.84 4.06 10.07
C ARG A 136 9.55 3.60 11.34
N GLU A 137 10.20 2.45 11.30
CA GLU A 137 10.95 1.89 12.44
C GLU A 137 12.10 2.84 12.86
N GLU A 138 12.85 3.40 11.91
CA GLU A 138 13.92 4.36 12.19
C GLU A 138 13.37 5.67 12.79
N ALA A 139 12.25 6.18 12.26
CA ALA A 139 11.59 7.36 12.79
C ALA A 139 11.07 7.14 14.21
N GLU A 140 10.45 5.99 14.48
CA GLU A 140 9.99 5.59 15.80
C GLU A 140 11.17 5.44 16.78
N GLN A 141 12.24 4.76 16.36
CA GLN A 141 13.46 4.62 17.15
C GLN A 141 14.06 5.98 17.50
N LYS A 142 14.08 6.92 16.54
CA LYS A 142 14.55 8.29 16.77
C LYS A 142 13.65 9.04 17.75
N ARG A 143 12.33 8.87 17.66
CA ARG A 143 11.36 9.47 18.60
C ARG A 143 11.58 8.93 20.02
N LEU A 144 11.66 7.62 20.18
CA LEU A 144 11.91 6.97 21.47
C LEU A 144 13.24 7.41 22.06
N LYS A 145 14.31 7.44 21.26
CA LYS A 145 15.63 7.91 21.70
C LYS A 145 15.56 9.36 22.21
N THR A 146 14.82 10.23 21.51
CA THR A 146 14.65 11.63 21.94
C THR A 146 13.95 11.71 23.30
N LEU A 147 12.87 10.94 23.51
CA LEU A 147 12.18 10.88 24.80
C LEU A 147 13.08 10.36 25.92
N THR A 148 13.87 9.30 25.68
CA THR A 148 14.83 8.79 26.66
C THR A 148 15.87 9.84 27.04
N THR A 149 16.41 10.59 26.06
CA THR A 149 17.38 11.66 26.37
C THR A 149 16.77 12.82 27.16
N LEU A 150 15.49 13.13 26.94
CA LEU A 150 14.77 14.14 27.72
C LEU A 150 14.46 13.66 29.15
N ASP A 151 14.11 12.38 29.33
CA ASP A 151 13.94 11.76 30.64
C ASP A 151 15.26 11.76 31.45
N GLU A 152 16.38 11.46 30.79
CA GLU A 152 17.71 11.57 31.40
C GLU A 152 18.04 13.01 31.81
N LEU A 153 17.74 14.01 30.96
CA LEU A 153 17.89 15.42 31.31
C LEU A 153 17.02 15.80 32.50
N PHE A 154 15.77 15.34 32.56
CA PHE A 154 14.84 15.62 33.65
C PHE A 154 15.42 15.19 35.01
N LYS A 155 16.05 14.00 35.07
CA LYS A 155 16.72 13.50 36.29
C LYS A 155 17.88 14.38 36.75
N LEU A 156 18.57 15.07 35.83
CA LEU A 156 19.68 15.97 36.14
C LEU A 156 19.21 17.35 36.63
N VAL A 157 18.15 17.89 36.06
CA VAL A 157 17.61 19.21 36.43
C VAL A 157 16.64 19.14 37.61
N GLY A 158 16.07 17.97 37.89
CA GLY A 158 15.18 17.70 39.01
C GLY A 158 15.65 16.51 39.85
N PRO A 159 16.81 16.60 40.52
CA PRO A 159 17.31 15.51 41.35
C PRO A 159 16.37 15.27 42.55
N GLU A 160 16.17 14.00 42.90
CA GLU A 160 15.34 13.62 44.05
C GLU A 160 15.95 14.13 45.37
N ARG A 161 15.12 14.69 46.25
CA ARG A 161 15.58 15.37 47.47
C ARG A 161 16.38 14.43 48.37
N ASP A 162 17.67 14.72 48.55
CA ASP A 162 18.51 14.01 49.52
C ASP A 162 18.55 14.76 50.85
N GLN A 163 18.01 14.14 51.91
CA GLN A 163 17.97 14.75 53.24
C GLN A 163 19.35 14.90 53.88
N ASN A 164 20.38 14.22 53.37
CA ASN A 164 21.75 14.29 53.87
C ASN A 164 22.56 15.46 53.29
N THR A 165 22.04 16.15 52.27
CA THR A 165 22.68 17.29 51.64
C THR A 165 21.87 18.58 51.83
N ARG A 166 22.58 19.71 51.90
CA ARG A 166 21.93 21.03 51.91
C ARG A 166 21.22 21.22 50.57
N LEU A 167 20.02 21.77 50.62
CA LEU A 167 19.23 22.04 49.43
C LEU A 167 19.98 22.91 48.41
N SER A 168 20.76 23.89 48.89
CA SER A 168 21.61 24.74 48.06
C SER A 168 22.59 23.93 47.21
N ASP A 169 23.29 23.00 47.85
CA ASP A 169 24.39 22.26 47.25
C ASP A 169 23.86 21.23 46.25
N GLN A 170 22.67 20.68 46.53
CA GLN A 170 21.98 19.76 45.64
C GLN A 170 21.51 20.43 44.33
N TYR A 171 21.06 21.68 44.40
CA TYR A 171 20.53 22.40 43.23
C TYR A 171 21.59 23.20 42.48
N GLU A 172 22.83 23.27 42.97
CA GLU A 172 23.92 23.95 42.29
C GLU A 172 24.21 23.29 40.93
N GLU A 173 24.38 21.97 40.90
CA GLU A 173 24.61 21.21 39.66
C GLU A 173 23.39 21.25 38.71
N ALA A 174 22.18 21.10 39.24
CA ALA A 174 20.93 21.20 38.47
C ALA A 174 20.77 22.57 37.79
N SER A 175 21.14 23.65 38.49
CA SER A 175 21.11 25.00 37.94
C SER A 175 22.12 25.19 36.80
N GLN A 176 23.30 24.57 36.91
CA GLN A 176 24.30 24.58 35.85
C GLN A 176 23.82 23.83 34.61
N HIS A 177 23.12 22.70 34.78
CA HIS A 177 22.50 21.96 33.66
C HIS A 177 21.45 22.79 32.93
N LEU A 178 20.57 23.49 33.66
CA LEU A 178 19.59 24.41 33.06
C LEU A 178 20.26 25.57 32.31
N MET A 179 21.33 26.11 32.87
CA MET A 179 22.04 27.22 32.25
C MET A 179 22.78 26.77 30.97
N ASP A 180 23.48 25.64 31.01
CA ASP A 180 24.12 25.03 29.84
C ASP A 180 23.11 24.68 28.73
N LEU A 181 21.88 24.27 29.11
CA LEU A 181 20.77 23.98 28.21
C LEU A 181 20.25 25.23 27.49
N LEU A 182 19.96 26.30 28.24
CA LEU A 182 19.46 27.56 27.68
C LEU A 182 20.48 28.23 26.75
N GLU A 183 21.77 28.16 27.10
CA GLU A 183 22.87 28.62 26.24
C GLU A 183 23.09 27.73 25.01
N GLY A 184 22.52 26.52 24.97
CA GLY A 184 22.67 25.58 23.86
C GLY A 184 24.13 25.17 23.65
N LYS A 185 24.87 24.92 24.74
CA LYS A 185 26.31 24.59 24.67
C LYS A 185 26.55 23.28 23.91
N ASP A 186 27.67 23.22 23.19
CA ASP A 186 28.14 21.98 22.56
C ASP A 186 28.91 21.10 23.55
N LYS A 187 28.31 20.87 24.72
CA LYS A 187 28.84 20.04 25.80
C LYS A 187 28.00 18.77 25.91
N ALA A 188 28.68 17.64 26.10
CA ALA A 188 28.02 16.34 26.19
C ALA A 188 27.22 16.20 27.49
N VAL A 189 26.00 15.68 27.38
CA VAL A 189 25.08 15.39 28.49
C VAL A 189 24.01 14.39 28.02
N ALA A 190 23.56 13.47 28.88
CA ALA A 190 22.47 12.52 28.55
C ALA A 190 22.64 11.79 27.20
N GLY A 191 23.87 11.36 26.88
CA GLY A 191 24.19 10.68 25.60
C GLY A 191 24.09 11.55 24.33
N THR A 192 23.95 12.86 24.47
CA THR A 192 23.82 13.86 23.39
C THR A 192 24.54 15.16 23.79
N THR A 193 24.14 16.32 23.27
CA THR A 193 24.64 17.64 23.67
C THR A 193 23.51 18.58 24.09
N TYR A 194 23.81 19.60 24.92
CA TYR A 194 22.80 20.59 25.31
C TYR A 194 22.19 21.30 24.11
N LYS A 195 23.00 21.59 23.08
CA LYS A 195 22.51 22.12 21.80
C LYS A 195 21.42 21.24 21.19
N ALA A 196 21.67 19.93 21.06
CA ALA A 196 20.71 19.00 20.48
C ALA A 196 19.46 18.79 21.36
N LEU A 197 19.60 18.84 22.69
CA LEU A 197 18.47 18.81 23.62
C LEU A 197 17.62 20.07 23.49
N LYS A 198 18.26 21.25 23.42
CA LYS A 198 17.59 22.53 23.18
C LYS A 198 16.82 22.51 21.87
N ASP A 199 17.44 22.07 20.77
CA ASP A 199 16.78 21.93 19.47
C ASP A 199 15.58 20.97 19.54
N SER A 200 15.68 19.90 20.34
CA SER A 200 14.57 18.95 20.52
C SER A 200 13.42 19.56 21.33
N LEU A 201 13.72 20.29 22.40
CA LEU A 201 12.72 21.02 23.18
C LEU A 201 12.05 22.12 22.36
N ASP A 202 12.82 22.89 21.59
CA ASP A 202 12.29 23.92 20.69
C ASP A 202 11.33 23.31 19.66
N ARG A 203 11.64 22.13 19.10
CA ARG A 203 10.73 21.39 18.22
C ARG A 203 9.44 20.98 18.92
N VAL A 204 9.51 20.53 20.17
CA VAL A 204 8.31 20.16 20.95
C VAL A 204 7.48 21.40 21.24
N LEU A 205 8.09 22.51 21.63
CA LEU A 205 7.40 23.78 21.86
C LEU A 205 6.72 24.30 20.59
N LEU A 206 7.39 24.21 19.44
CA LEU A 206 6.84 24.63 18.14
C LEU A 206 5.85 23.63 17.54
N SER A 207 5.68 22.44 18.12
CA SER A 207 4.77 21.42 17.58
C SER A 207 3.29 21.74 17.78
N GLY A 208 2.98 22.78 18.56
CA GLY A 208 1.60 23.10 18.97
C GLY A 208 1.02 22.11 19.98
N TYR A 209 1.82 21.16 20.47
CA TYR A 209 1.37 20.15 21.45
C TYR A 209 0.82 20.80 22.73
N PHE A 210 1.48 21.85 23.24
CA PHE A 210 1.04 22.57 24.45
C PHE A 210 -0.03 23.62 24.19
N ASP A 211 -0.28 23.98 22.93
CA ASP A 211 -1.33 24.93 22.52
C ASP A 211 -2.68 24.24 22.36
N LYS A 212 -2.65 22.93 22.04
CA LYS A 212 -3.83 22.06 22.10
C LYS A 212 -4.17 21.83 23.57
N THR A 213 -5.08 22.62 24.12
CA THR A 213 -5.68 22.30 25.41
C THR A 213 -6.35 20.93 25.30
N GLN A 214 -5.77 19.91 25.92
CA GLN A 214 -6.44 18.61 26.04
C GLN A 214 -7.79 18.82 26.74
N SER A 215 -8.89 18.74 25.98
CA SER A 215 -10.23 18.54 26.55
C SER A 215 -10.41 17.10 27.06
N HIS A 216 -9.38 16.27 26.93
CA HIS A 216 -9.41 14.86 27.24
C HIS A 216 -8.72 14.62 28.57
N GLN A 217 -9.53 14.46 29.61
CA GLN A 217 -9.10 13.85 30.85
C GLN A 217 -8.51 12.46 30.53
N ASN A 218 -7.19 12.32 30.67
CA ASN A 218 -6.40 11.09 30.49
C ASN A 218 -7.22 9.79 30.59
N GLY A 219 -7.26 8.98 29.51
CA GLY A 219 -7.56 7.55 29.67
C GLY A 219 -8.29 6.80 28.56
N VAL A 220 -8.71 7.43 27.45
CA VAL A 220 -9.33 6.71 26.33
C VAL A 220 -8.76 7.26 25.02
N CYS A 221 -8.05 6.41 24.27
CA CYS A 221 -7.80 6.60 22.84
C CYS A 221 -9.10 6.32 22.09
N GLU A 222 -9.23 6.93 20.90
CA GLU A 222 -10.39 6.93 19.98
C GLU A 222 -11.30 8.11 20.36
N GLU A 223 -11.29 9.23 19.62
CA GLU A 223 -12.16 9.45 18.45
C GLU A 223 -11.66 10.59 17.50
N GLU A 224 -10.52 11.26 17.78
CA GLU A 224 -10.13 12.48 17.02
C GLU A 224 -9.59 12.24 15.59
N GLU A 225 -9.01 11.06 15.29
CA GLU A 225 -8.62 10.73 13.91
C GLU A 225 -9.85 10.56 13.00
N GLU A 226 -11.00 10.11 13.53
CA GLU A 226 -12.25 9.99 12.76
C GLU A 226 -12.92 11.36 12.52
N GLU A 227 -12.84 12.30 13.46
CA GLU A 227 -13.37 13.67 13.27
C GLU A 227 -12.54 14.48 12.27
N GLU A 228 -11.21 14.39 12.28
CA GLU A 228 -10.36 15.07 11.29
C GLU A 228 -10.52 14.45 9.88
N GLU A 229 -10.69 13.13 9.75
CA GLU A 229 -11.01 12.49 8.47
C GLU A 229 -12.42 12.86 7.98
N ALA A 230 -13.41 12.92 8.88
CA ALA A 230 -14.78 13.30 8.55
C ALA A 230 -14.87 14.76 8.08
N GLN A 231 -14.18 15.69 8.74
CA GLN A 231 -14.15 17.10 8.35
C GLN A 231 -13.42 17.33 7.02
N GLN A 232 -12.36 16.56 6.73
CA GLN A 232 -11.68 16.61 5.43
C GLN A 232 -12.55 16.02 4.31
N LEU A 233 -13.31 14.96 4.58
CA LEU A 233 -14.27 14.39 3.64
C LEU A 233 -15.44 15.36 3.38
N GLU A 234 -15.99 16.01 4.41
CA GLU A 234 -17.07 16.99 4.26
C GLU A 234 -16.64 18.20 3.43
N ALA A 235 -15.45 18.75 3.68
CA ALA A 235 -14.90 19.88 2.91
C ALA A 235 -14.64 19.53 1.43
N VAL A 236 -14.28 18.28 1.14
CA VAL A 236 -14.09 17.80 -0.25
C VAL A 236 -15.43 17.60 -0.96
N VAL A 237 -16.48 17.18 -0.25
CA VAL A 237 -17.83 16.99 -0.80
C VAL A 237 -18.52 18.34 -1.04
N GLU A 238 -18.39 19.29 -0.12
CA GLU A 238 -18.95 20.65 -0.25
C GLU A 238 -18.31 21.41 -1.43
N SER A 239 -17.00 21.23 -1.65
CA SER A 239 -16.30 21.82 -2.80
C SER A 239 -16.66 21.18 -4.15
N ALA A 240 -17.19 19.95 -4.15
CA ALA A 240 -17.64 19.25 -5.36
C ALA A 240 -19.09 19.60 -5.76
N GLU A 241 -19.96 19.94 -4.80
CA GLU A 241 -21.36 20.29 -5.07
C GLU A 241 -21.53 21.72 -5.62
N GLU A 242 -20.64 22.66 -5.29
CA GLU A 242 -20.72 24.05 -5.79
C GLU A 242 -20.43 24.17 -7.31
N GLN A 243 -19.92 23.12 -7.96
CA GLN A 243 -19.55 23.15 -9.38
C GLN A 243 -20.61 22.55 -10.34
N THR A 244 -21.79 22.17 -9.86
CA THR A 244 -22.87 21.61 -10.68
C THR A 244 -24.17 22.44 -10.69
N VAL A 245 -24.08 23.75 -10.90
CA VAL A 245 -25.25 24.55 -11.28
C VAL A 245 -25.38 24.56 -12.81
N ASP A 246 -26.18 23.63 -13.32
CA ASP A 246 -26.58 23.51 -14.73
C ASP A 246 -27.45 24.71 -15.17
N PRO A 247 -27.12 25.43 -16.27
CA PRO A 247 -27.97 26.51 -16.76
C PRO A 247 -29.18 25.92 -17.49
N GLY A 248 -30.37 26.15 -16.95
CA GLY A 248 -31.64 25.68 -17.50
C GLY A 248 -31.90 26.14 -18.96
N PRO A 249 -32.75 25.41 -19.70
CA PRO A 249 -32.87 25.56 -21.15
C PRO A 249 -33.63 26.85 -21.49
N HIS A 250 -32.98 27.72 -22.26
CA HIS A 250 -33.66 28.81 -22.95
C HIS A 250 -34.40 28.27 -24.19
N PHE A 251 -35.63 28.79 -24.36
CA PHE A 251 -36.52 28.62 -25.53
C PHE A 251 -35.83 28.88 -26.88
#